data_AF-A0A8H7RKJ5-F1
#
_entry.id   AF-A0A8H7RKJ5-F1
#
_cell.length_a   1.000
_cell.length_b   1.000
_cell.length_c   1.000
_cell.angle_alpha   90.00
_cell.angle_beta   90.00
_cell.angle_gamma   90.00
#
_symmetry.space_group_name_H-M   'P 1'
#
loop_
_entity.id
_entity.type
_entity.pdbx_description
1 polymer ?
#
loop_
_entity_poly.entity_id
_entity_poly.type
_entity_poly.pdbx_seq_one_letter_code
_entity_poly.pdbx_strand_id
1 'polypeptide(L)'
;MKQSPDSDDFNSARRLSHKNSLYAAANEALPPPVHFESHRISDDQLKNCSNKRVRKFYEHQNSMISRFVQVDRVVNSLQKGETPSSNYYGSFLGDEERGFQDENGNTMSLDVGAGENQPLVSSRSSTPEIESTKSPMWIIQLAINLSFLANITLFVTKIILAWYSGSMALLASAFESFLDIVSNAIIFFTVRIIRQKNYYSYPVGKSRMEPLGIIVFAVVITTSFSQVLITSIEKLTTGTAPEQIDLSVSALIILGINVVVKAALWVWCASIKGSSSVEALAYDHENDVVFTIASTLFPLVGNYMGWNWLDPVGAILLSVYIIYEWMGVLIENIRRLTGQAASADDLKQLTYMAYRFSKKITAVDTVRAYTMGERLLVEVDIILPPDCPLKEAHDVGEALQDALELLENVERAFVHLDYNAEHPIEHRRVVDDVGFNT
;
A
#
# COMPACT_ATOMS: atom_id res chain seq x y z
N MET A 1 -49.83 -20.87 16.78
CA MET A 1 -48.41 -20.76 16.39
C MET A 1 -48.30 -19.49 15.57
N LYS A 2 -47.91 -18.37 16.19
CA LYS A 2 -47.78 -17.07 15.49
C LYS A 2 -46.52 -17.14 14.62
N GLN A 3 -46.67 -16.84 13.33
CA GLN A 3 -45.55 -16.62 12.41
C GLN A 3 -44.65 -15.52 12.99
N SER A 4 -43.36 -15.84 13.14
CA SER A 4 -42.31 -14.84 13.41
C SER A 4 -42.32 -13.84 12.26
N PRO A 5 -42.21 -12.52 12.52
CA PRO A 5 -42.00 -11.56 11.44
C PRO A 5 -40.70 -11.93 10.70
N ASP A 6 -40.75 -11.80 9.37
CA ASP A 6 -39.68 -12.14 8.44
C ASP A 6 -38.37 -11.43 8.82
N SER A 7 -37.26 -12.18 8.89
CA SER A 7 -35.93 -11.69 9.25
C SER A 7 -35.45 -10.51 8.39
N ASP A 8 -35.92 -10.44 7.16
CA ASP A 8 -35.52 -9.42 6.19
C ASP A 8 -36.15 -8.05 6.48
N ASP A 9 -37.38 -8.01 7.00
CA ASP A 9 -38.05 -6.78 7.43
C ASP A 9 -37.42 -6.19 8.71
N PHE A 10 -36.93 -7.06 9.60
CA PHE A 10 -36.21 -6.61 10.79
C PHE A 10 -34.85 -6.00 10.44
N ASN A 11 -34.13 -6.61 9.50
CA ASN A 11 -32.84 -6.10 9.02
C ASN A 11 -33.00 -4.79 8.22
N SER A 12 -34.05 -4.66 7.41
CA SER A 12 -34.32 -3.42 6.65
C SER A 12 -34.65 -2.25 7.58
N ALA A 13 -35.48 -2.46 8.61
CA ALA A 13 -35.81 -1.45 9.61
C ALA A 13 -34.58 -1.00 10.42
N ARG A 14 -33.71 -1.95 10.80
CA ARG A 14 -32.46 -1.67 11.51
C ARG A 14 -31.50 -0.83 10.65
N ARG A 15 -31.38 -1.13 9.35
CA ARG A 15 -30.57 -0.36 8.39
C ARG A 15 -31.07 1.07 8.20
N LEU A 16 -32.38 1.25 8.10
CA LEU A 16 -33.00 2.58 8.01
C LEU A 16 -32.74 3.38 9.30
N SER A 17 -32.88 2.75 10.47
CA SER A 17 -32.55 3.39 11.75
C SER A 17 -31.09 3.80 11.82
N HIS A 18 -30.17 2.94 11.37
CA HIS A 18 -28.74 3.18 11.35
C HIS A 18 -28.31 4.31 10.40
N LYS A 19 -28.86 4.34 9.18
CA LYS A 19 -28.60 5.46 8.25
C LYS A 19 -29.13 6.78 8.83
N ASN A 20 -30.28 6.74 9.49
CA ASN A 20 -30.86 7.93 10.11
C ASN A 20 -30.04 8.42 11.31
N SER A 21 -29.50 7.52 12.16
CA SER A 21 -28.61 7.91 13.27
C SER A 21 -27.32 8.54 12.76
N LEU A 22 -26.71 7.95 11.73
CA LEU A 22 -25.51 8.48 11.10
C LEU A 22 -25.68 9.89 10.53
N TYR A 23 -26.75 10.12 9.75
CA TYR A 23 -27.04 11.46 9.23
C TYR A 23 -27.47 12.45 10.30
N ALA A 24 -28.20 12.01 11.33
CA ALA A 24 -28.56 12.84 12.46
C ALA A 24 -27.33 13.31 13.23
N ALA A 25 -26.39 12.41 13.53
CA ALA A 25 -25.15 12.74 14.20
C ALA A 25 -24.27 13.68 13.35
N ALA A 26 -24.15 13.42 12.04
CA ALA A 26 -23.39 14.29 11.14
C ALA A 26 -23.98 15.71 11.05
N ASN A 27 -25.30 15.87 11.15
CA ASN A 27 -25.95 17.18 11.20
C ASN A 27 -25.65 17.96 12.49
N GLU A 28 -25.29 17.27 13.56
CA GLU A 28 -24.82 17.88 14.82
C GLU A 28 -23.32 18.24 14.79
N ALA A 29 -22.61 17.94 13.71
CA ALA A 29 -21.18 18.21 13.61
C ALA A 29 -20.85 19.69 13.80
N LEU A 30 -19.70 19.95 14.42
CA LEU A 30 -19.17 21.30 14.59
C LEU A 30 -18.71 21.85 13.22
N PRO A 31 -18.82 23.17 12.98
CA PRO A 31 -18.18 23.79 11.83
C PRO A 31 -16.65 23.66 11.94
N PRO A 32 -15.91 23.82 10.83
CA PRO A 32 -14.46 23.81 10.88
C PRO A 32 -13.98 24.91 11.83
N PRO A 33 -12.97 24.65 12.69
CA PRO A 33 -12.43 25.70 13.55
C PRO A 33 -11.79 26.82 12.72
N VAL A 34 -11.25 26.46 11.54
CA VAL A 34 -10.61 27.37 10.58
C VAL A 34 -10.85 26.85 9.16
N HIS A 35 -10.92 27.74 8.18
CA HIS A 35 -10.86 27.37 6.77
C HIS A 35 -9.43 26.95 6.40
N PHE A 36 -9.10 25.66 6.57
CA PHE A 36 -7.73 25.15 6.35
C PHE A 36 -7.15 25.48 4.97
N GLU A 37 -7.96 25.46 3.91
CA GLU A 37 -7.51 25.80 2.55
C GLU A 37 -6.98 27.23 2.42
N SER A 38 -7.42 28.16 3.28
CA SER A 38 -6.89 29.53 3.26
C SER A 38 -5.42 29.62 3.69
N HIS A 39 -4.92 28.61 4.40
CA HIS A 39 -3.54 28.52 4.85
C HIS A 39 -2.65 27.73 3.88
N ARG A 40 -3.22 27.15 2.82
CA ARG A 40 -2.48 26.31 1.88
C ARG A 40 -1.60 27.16 0.98
N ILE A 41 -0.33 26.76 0.83
CA ILE A 41 0.59 27.37 -0.13
C ILE A 41 0.47 26.67 -1.49
N SER A 42 0.39 27.42 -2.59
CA SER A 42 0.31 26.81 -3.92
C SER A 42 1.61 26.13 -4.34
N ASP A 43 1.49 25.11 -5.19
CA ASP A 43 2.65 24.32 -5.64
C ASP A 43 3.68 25.17 -6.42
N ASP A 44 3.24 26.23 -7.10
CA ASP A 44 4.12 27.17 -7.79
C ASP A 44 4.96 28.00 -6.80
N GLN A 45 4.38 28.39 -5.67
CA GLN A 45 5.11 29.08 -4.60
C GLN A 45 6.12 28.14 -3.93
N LEU A 46 5.76 26.86 -3.75
CA LEU A 46 6.65 25.82 -3.22
C LEU A 46 7.86 25.56 -4.12
N LYS A 47 7.66 25.52 -5.45
CA LYS A 47 8.75 25.40 -6.43
C LYS A 47 9.70 26.59 -6.38
N ASN A 48 9.17 27.79 -6.19
CA ASN A 48 9.95 29.03 -6.13
C ASN A 48 10.65 29.25 -4.77
N CYS A 49 10.29 28.51 -3.72
CA CYS A 49 10.96 28.58 -2.42
C CYS A 49 12.41 28.07 -2.50
N SER A 50 13.41 28.93 -2.34
CA SER A 50 14.84 28.55 -2.41
C SER A 50 15.33 27.72 -1.21
N ASN A 51 14.74 27.90 -0.03
CA ASN A 51 15.18 27.22 1.20
C ASN A 51 14.51 25.84 1.37
N LYS A 52 15.31 24.77 1.32
CA LYS A 52 14.85 23.37 1.47
C LYS A 52 14.10 23.09 2.78
N ARG A 53 14.49 23.72 3.89
CA ARG A 53 13.82 23.51 5.20
C ARG A 53 12.43 24.13 5.21
N VAL A 54 12.31 25.36 4.69
CA VAL A 54 11.04 26.08 4.59
C VAL A 54 10.10 25.36 3.62
N ARG A 55 10.62 24.89 2.48
CA ARG A 55 9.85 24.08 1.52
C ARG A 55 9.28 22.83 2.19
N LYS A 56 10.11 22.05 2.88
CA LYS A 56 9.67 20.84 3.61
C LYS A 56 8.59 21.14 4.67
N PHE A 57 8.72 22.26 5.37
CA PHE A 57 7.71 22.67 6.33
C PHE A 57 6.34 22.91 5.67
N TYR A 58 6.31 23.65 4.57
CA TYR A 58 5.07 23.93 3.83
C TYR A 58 4.52 22.70 3.10
N GLU A 59 5.37 21.81 2.61
CA GLU A 59 4.96 20.50 2.06
C GLU A 59 4.21 19.69 3.14
N HIS A 60 4.78 19.60 4.35
CA HIS A 60 4.14 18.91 5.48
C HIS A 60 2.85 19.61 5.93
N GLN A 61 2.84 20.95 6.00
CA GLN A 61 1.63 21.72 6.32
C GLN A 61 0.51 21.47 5.29
N ASN A 62 0.82 21.53 4.00
CA ASN A 62 -0.15 21.27 2.94
C ASN A 62 -0.69 19.84 3.01
N SER A 63 0.17 18.86 3.30
CA SER A 63 -0.24 17.47 3.54
C SER A 63 -1.23 17.36 4.71
N MET A 64 -0.96 18.03 5.83
CA MET A 64 -1.86 18.08 6.98
C MET A 64 -3.19 18.78 6.69
N ILE A 65 -3.16 19.90 5.98
CA ILE A 65 -4.37 20.61 5.53
C ILE A 65 -5.23 19.66 4.69
N SER A 66 -4.63 18.91 3.80
CA SER A 66 -5.34 17.98 2.91
C SER A 66 -6.04 16.87 3.69
N ARG A 67 -5.39 16.35 4.74
CA ARG A 67 -5.97 15.37 5.68
C ARG A 67 -7.18 15.95 6.43
N PHE A 68 -7.10 17.18 6.93
CA PHE A 68 -8.22 17.83 7.60
C PHE A 68 -9.37 18.17 6.63
N VAL A 69 -9.04 18.59 5.40
CA VAL A 69 -10.05 18.82 4.35
C VAL A 69 -10.74 17.52 3.93
N GLN A 70 -10.05 16.38 3.98
CA GLN A 70 -10.67 15.07 3.77
C GLN A 70 -11.70 14.76 4.86
N VAL A 71 -11.38 15.01 6.13
CA VAL A 71 -12.34 14.90 7.25
C VAL A 71 -13.56 15.79 6.99
N ASP A 72 -13.34 17.05 6.63
CA ASP A 72 -14.41 18.00 6.32
C ASP A 72 -15.29 17.51 5.18
N ARG A 73 -14.69 16.94 4.14
CA ARG A 73 -15.43 16.39 2.99
C ARG A 73 -16.31 15.23 3.42
N VAL A 74 -15.79 14.30 4.22
CA VAL A 74 -16.56 13.14 4.73
C VAL A 74 -17.73 13.62 5.58
N VAL A 75 -17.50 14.52 6.54
CA VAL A 75 -18.58 15.06 7.38
C VAL A 75 -19.62 15.80 6.53
N ASN A 76 -19.19 16.63 5.58
CA ASN A 76 -20.09 17.36 4.69
C ASN A 76 -20.88 16.45 3.74
N SER A 77 -20.31 15.34 3.25
CA SER A 77 -21.05 14.36 2.43
C SER A 77 -22.12 13.66 3.26
N LEU A 78 -21.78 13.29 4.50
CA LEU A 78 -22.75 12.70 5.42
C LEU A 78 -23.90 13.68 5.72
N GLN A 79 -23.62 14.96 5.97
CA GLN A 79 -24.66 15.98 6.16
C GLN A 79 -25.62 16.12 4.96
N LYS A 80 -25.11 15.91 3.74
CA LYS A 80 -25.91 15.98 2.51
C LYS A 80 -26.73 14.70 2.23
N GLY A 81 -26.61 13.68 3.07
CA GLY A 81 -27.24 12.38 2.82
C GLY A 81 -26.54 11.57 1.71
N GLU A 82 -25.33 11.97 1.31
CA GLU A 82 -24.52 11.28 0.33
C GLU A 82 -23.65 10.27 1.09
N THR A 83 -24.02 8.99 1.10
CA THR A 83 -23.04 7.95 1.47
C THR A 83 -22.03 7.86 0.34
N PRO A 84 -20.73 8.11 0.57
CA PRO A 84 -19.71 7.75 -0.40
C PRO A 84 -19.89 6.26 -0.72
N SER A 85 -19.94 5.89 -2.00
CA SER A 85 -19.99 4.48 -2.42
C SER A 85 -18.72 3.78 -1.95
N SER A 86 -18.75 3.20 -0.74
CA SER A 86 -17.63 2.43 -0.22
C SER A 86 -17.66 1.05 -0.87
N ASN A 87 -16.89 0.90 -1.95
CA ASN A 87 -16.49 -0.41 -2.46
C ASN A 87 -15.36 -1.03 -1.60
N TYR A 88 -15.21 -0.62 -0.33
CA TYR A 88 -14.09 -0.98 0.51
C TYR A 88 -14.45 -1.92 1.67
N TYR A 89 -13.45 -2.74 2.01
CA TYR A 89 -13.45 -3.85 2.96
C TYR A 89 -14.21 -3.55 4.26
N GLY A 90 -15.09 -4.47 4.67
CA GLY A 90 -15.50 -4.61 6.07
C GLY A 90 -16.65 -3.74 6.57
N SER A 91 -17.10 -2.72 5.84
CA SER A 91 -18.31 -2.00 6.26
C SER A 91 -19.56 -2.87 5.98
N PHE A 92 -20.35 -3.14 7.02
CA PHE A 92 -21.62 -3.87 6.94
C PHE A 92 -22.63 -3.25 5.95
N LEU A 93 -22.36 -2.03 5.48
CA LEU A 93 -23.25 -1.26 4.61
C LEU A 93 -23.13 -1.61 3.11
N GLY A 94 -22.09 -2.33 2.68
CA GLY A 94 -21.84 -2.67 1.27
C GLY A 94 -22.00 -4.14 0.88
N ASP A 95 -22.33 -5.03 1.82
CA ASP A 95 -22.10 -6.48 1.66
C ASP A 95 -23.24 -7.29 0.99
N GLU A 96 -24.23 -6.66 0.35
CA GLU A 96 -25.37 -7.40 -0.25
C GLU A 96 -25.53 -7.34 -1.77
N GLU A 97 -24.72 -6.61 -2.53
CA GLU A 97 -24.73 -6.76 -4.00
C GLU A 97 -24.04 -8.05 -4.49
N ARG A 98 -23.49 -8.87 -3.59
CA ARG A 98 -22.96 -10.20 -3.94
C ARG A 98 -23.54 -11.24 -3.00
N GLY A 99 -24.52 -11.97 -3.52
CA GLY A 99 -25.29 -12.96 -2.78
C GLY A 99 -24.46 -13.97 -2.00
N PHE A 100 -25.03 -14.40 -0.87
CA PHE A 100 -24.54 -15.51 -0.05
C PHE A 100 -24.42 -16.78 -0.89
N GLN A 101 -23.24 -17.41 -0.86
CA GLN A 101 -23.04 -18.77 -1.36
C GLN A 101 -23.29 -19.74 -0.21
N ASP A 102 -24.29 -20.60 -0.37
CA ASP A 102 -24.53 -21.73 0.53
C ASP A 102 -23.57 -22.90 0.23
N GLU A 103 -23.39 -23.81 1.19
CA GLU A 103 -22.39 -24.90 1.22
C GLU A 103 -22.49 -25.91 0.05
N ASN A 104 -23.45 -25.75 -0.86
CA ASN A 104 -23.67 -26.60 -2.03
C ASN A 104 -23.33 -25.95 -3.38
N GLY A 105 -22.71 -24.77 -3.41
CA GLY A 105 -22.00 -24.28 -4.60
C GLY A 105 -22.84 -23.83 -5.81
N ASN A 106 -24.12 -23.48 -5.62
CA ASN A 106 -24.94 -22.92 -6.71
C ASN A 106 -25.15 -21.41 -6.54
N THR A 107 -24.67 -20.62 -7.50
CA THR A 107 -24.94 -19.18 -7.66
C THR A 107 -26.06 -18.94 -8.67
N MET A 108 -27.09 -18.18 -8.30
CA MET A 108 -28.04 -17.60 -9.25
C MET A 108 -27.41 -16.33 -9.86
N SER A 109 -27.30 -16.31 -11.18
CA SER A 109 -26.59 -15.30 -11.96
C SER A 109 -27.42 -14.03 -12.19
N LEU A 110 -26.76 -12.88 -12.09
CA LEU A 110 -27.12 -11.68 -12.86
C LEU A 110 -25.87 -11.23 -13.63
N ASP A 111 -26.06 -11.20 -14.94
CA ASP A 111 -25.05 -11.06 -15.99
C ASP A 111 -24.78 -9.58 -16.29
N VAL A 112 -23.55 -9.10 -16.02
CA VAL A 112 -22.97 -7.94 -16.71
C VAL A 112 -21.45 -8.11 -16.83
N GLY A 113 -21.02 -8.59 -18.00
CA GLY A 113 -19.86 -8.16 -18.80
C GLY A 113 -18.54 -7.71 -18.14
N ALA A 114 -17.54 -8.60 -18.22
CA ALA A 114 -16.15 -8.37 -18.67
C ALA A 114 -15.25 -7.30 -18.01
N GLY A 115 -14.07 -7.75 -17.54
CA GLY A 115 -12.92 -6.87 -17.31
C GLY A 115 -11.86 -7.46 -16.37
N GLU A 116 -10.95 -8.26 -16.93
CA GLU A 116 -9.73 -8.75 -16.29
C GLU A 116 -8.73 -7.60 -15.99
N ASN A 117 -7.93 -7.76 -14.93
CA ASN A 117 -6.67 -7.07 -14.60
C ASN A 117 -6.67 -6.02 -13.45
N GLN A 118 -5.93 -6.39 -12.41
CA GLN A 118 -5.20 -5.59 -11.41
C GLN A 118 -3.82 -6.27 -11.27
N PRO A 119 -2.70 -5.64 -10.83
CA PRO A 119 -2.57 -5.25 -9.41
C PRO A 119 -1.59 -4.11 -9.01
N LEU A 120 -1.77 -3.66 -7.75
CA LEU A 120 -0.85 -3.24 -6.67
C LEU A 120 0.56 -2.63 -6.94
N VAL A 121 0.75 -1.37 -6.53
CA VAL A 121 1.52 -0.86 -5.35
C VAL A 121 1.86 0.62 -5.61
N SER A 122 1.16 1.53 -4.95
CA SER A 122 1.71 2.65 -4.16
C SER A 122 0.52 3.48 -3.68
N SER A 123 0.20 3.35 -2.40
CA SER A 123 -0.66 4.29 -1.68
C SER A 123 0.21 5.49 -1.28
N ARG A 124 0.45 6.41 -2.22
CA ARG A 124 0.77 7.81 -1.89
C ARG A 124 -0.47 8.65 -2.07
N SER A 125 -0.95 9.16 -0.95
CA SER A 125 -1.99 10.17 -0.75
C SER A 125 -2.15 11.14 -1.93
N SER A 126 -3.26 11.01 -2.66
CA SER A 126 -3.72 12.04 -3.60
C SER A 126 -4.43 13.15 -2.83
N THR A 127 -3.63 14.13 -2.43
CA THR A 127 -4.07 15.52 -2.25
C THR A 127 -4.85 15.97 -3.50
N PRO A 128 -5.93 16.78 -3.44
CA PRO A 128 -6.76 17.03 -4.61
C PRO A 128 -5.93 17.73 -5.68
N GLU A 129 -5.72 17.04 -6.79
CA GLU A 129 -5.03 17.54 -7.97
C GLU A 129 -5.88 18.63 -8.63
N ILE A 130 -5.27 19.81 -8.74
CA ILE A 130 -5.56 20.78 -9.79
C ILE A 130 -5.41 20.04 -11.12
N GLU A 131 -6.41 20.21 -11.99
CA GLU A 131 -6.60 19.62 -13.32
C GLU A 131 -5.30 19.56 -14.15
N SER A 132 -4.45 18.57 -13.87
CA SER A 132 -3.33 18.21 -14.70
C SER A 132 -3.89 17.37 -15.85
N THR A 133 -3.45 17.64 -17.08
CA THR A 133 -3.82 16.88 -18.28
C THR A 133 -3.53 15.39 -18.08
N LYS A 134 -4.51 14.64 -17.57
CA LYS A 134 -4.41 13.19 -17.35
C LYS A 134 -4.43 12.47 -18.68
N SER A 135 -3.49 11.54 -18.86
CA SER A 135 -3.46 10.67 -20.03
C SER A 135 -4.70 9.76 -20.05
N PRO A 136 -5.27 9.43 -21.23
CA PRO A 136 -6.48 8.63 -21.30
C PRO A 136 -6.28 7.22 -20.72
N MET A 137 -7.32 6.71 -20.03
CA MET A 137 -7.31 5.43 -19.28
C MET A 137 -6.80 4.23 -20.10
N TRP A 138 -7.12 4.16 -21.39
CA TRP A 138 -6.69 3.07 -22.26
C TRP A 138 -5.17 3.08 -22.51
N ILE A 139 -4.51 4.25 -22.53
CA ILE A 139 -3.05 4.36 -22.66
C ILE A 139 -2.36 3.86 -21.39
N ILE A 140 -2.93 4.18 -20.23
CA ILE A 140 -2.46 3.69 -18.92
C ILE A 140 -2.53 2.16 -18.89
N GLN A 141 -3.67 1.58 -19.27
CA GLN A 141 -3.87 0.14 -19.23
C GLN A 141 -3.03 -0.59 -20.30
N LEU A 142 -2.83 0.02 -21.46
CA LEU A 142 -1.91 -0.47 -22.47
C LEU A 142 -0.45 -0.47 -21.97
N ALA A 143 0.00 0.60 -21.31
CA ALA A 143 1.36 0.69 -20.77
C ALA A 143 1.64 -0.39 -19.70
N ILE A 144 0.66 -0.64 -18.81
CA ILE A 144 0.74 -1.69 -17.79
C ILE A 144 0.82 -3.08 -18.44
N ASN A 145 -0.13 -3.41 -19.33
CA ASN A 145 -0.17 -4.72 -19.98
C ASN A 145 1.06 -4.98 -20.86
N LEU A 146 1.54 -3.94 -21.56
CA LEU A 146 2.72 -4.04 -22.40
C LEU A 146 4.01 -4.21 -21.59
N SER A 147 4.14 -3.49 -20.46
CA SER A 147 5.27 -3.66 -19.53
C SER A 147 5.33 -5.08 -18.97
N PHE A 148 4.18 -5.62 -18.56
CA PHE A 148 4.08 -6.99 -18.08
C PHE A 148 4.45 -8.02 -19.15
N LEU A 149 3.89 -7.88 -20.36
CA LEU A 149 4.18 -8.78 -21.47
C LEU A 149 5.64 -8.70 -21.93
N ALA A 150 6.24 -7.51 -21.89
CA ALA A 150 7.65 -7.31 -22.19
C ALA A 150 8.55 -7.99 -21.16
N ASN A 151 8.26 -7.87 -19.86
CA ASN A 151 9.01 -8.56 -18.81
C ASN A 151 8.98 -10.09 -18.98
N ILE A 152 7.81 -10.67 -19.27
CA ILE A 152 7.68 -12.11 -19.56
C ILE A 152 8.47 -12.50 -20.81
N THR A 153 8.33 -11.72 -21.88
CA THR A 153 9.00 -12.02 -23.15
C THR A 153 10.52 -11.97 -23.00
N LEU A 154 11.04 -10.93 -22.34
CA LEU A 154 12.46 -10.78 -22.04
C LEU A 154 12.99 -11.96 -21.23
N PHE A 155 12.25 -12.41 -20.21
CA PHE A 155 12.62 -13.58 -19.44
C PHE A 155 12.71 -14.85 -20.28
N VAL A 156 11.67 -15.15 -21.08
CA VAL A 156 11.64 -16.34 -21.95
C VAL A 156 12.79 -16.30 -22.95
N THR A 157 13.04 -15.15 -23.57
CA THR A 157 14.17 -14.96 -24.49
C THR A 157 15.51 -15.21 -23.79
N LYS A 158 15.72 -14.67 -22.58
CA LYS A 158 16.95 -14.89 -21.81
C LYS A 158 17.17 -16.37 -21.47
N ILE A 159 16.14 -17.10 -21.05
CA ILE A 159 16.25 -18.54 -20.75
C ILE A 159 16.64 -19.34 -22.00
N ILE A 160 15.95 -19.10 -23.12
CA ILE A 160 16.21 -19.80 -24.37
C ILE A 160 17.66 -19.57 -24.81
N LEU A 161 18.13 -18.33 -24.73
CA LEU A 161 19.49 -17.97 -25.14
C LEU A 161 20.54 -18.43 -24.14
N ALA A 162 20.25 -18.46 -22.84
CA ALA A 162 21.12 -19.08 -21.84
C ALA A 162 21.31 -20.57 -22.12
N TRP A 163 20.22 -21.27 -22.48
CA TRP A 163 20.27 -22.70 -22.80
C TRP A 163 21.05 -22.99 -24.09
N TYR A 164 20.85 -22.20 -25.15
CA TYR A 164 21.59 -22.36 -26.39
C TYR A 164 23.05 -21.92 -26.31
N SER A 165 23.34 -20.85 -25.57
CA SER A 165 24.69 -20.27 -25.50
C SER A 165 25.60 -21.00 -24.53
N GLY A 166 25.04 -21.69 -23.52
CA GLY A 166 25.82 -22.28 -22.42
C GLY A 166 26.60 -21.26 -21.57
N SER A 167 26.36 -19.96 -21.76
CA SER A 167 27.10 -18.88 -21.10
C SER A 167 26.57 -18.67 -19.68
N MET A 168 27.48 -18.71 -18.70
CA MET A 168 27.17 -18.44 -17.29
C MET A 168 26.64 -17.02 -17.07
N ALA A 169 27.05 -16.04 -17.90
CA ALA A 169 26.56 -14.66 -17.82
C ALA A 169 25.08 -14.55 -18.21
N LEU A 170 24.68 -15.26 -19.27
CA LEU A 170 23.29 -15.31 -19.70
C LEU A 170 22.41 -16.06 -18.70
N LEU A 171 22.94 -17.13 -18.10
CA LEU A 171 22.25 -17.87 -17.05
C LEU A 171 22.03 -17.01 -15.80
N ALA A 172 23.02 -16.21 -15.38
CA ALA A 172 22.88 -15.26 -14.28
C ALA A 172 21.83 -14.17 -14.61
N SER A 173 21.86 -13.59 -15.81
CA SER A 173 20.86 -12.60 -16.23
C SER A 173 19.44 -13.18 -16.35
N ALA A 174 19.31 -14.45 -16.74
CA ALA A 174 18.04 -15.15 -16.76
C ALA A 174 17.52 -15.44 -15.34
N PHE A 175 18.42 -15.77 -14.39
CA PHE A 175 18.06 -15.97 -12.99
C PHE A 175 17.55 -14.68 -12.34
N GLU A 176 18.12 -13.52 -12.68
CA GLU A 176 17.59 -12.23 -12.22
C GLU A 176 16.13 -12.03 -12.68
N SER A 177 15.86 -12.20 -13.97
CA SER A 177 14.50 -12.10 -14.49
C SER A 177 13.56 -13.22 -14.01
N PHE A 178 14.09 -14.34 -13.50
CA PHE A 178 13.29 -15.35 -12.80
C PHE A 178 12.80 -14.83 -11.46
N LEU A 179 13.66 -14.14 -10.69
CA LEU A 179 13.29 -13.53 -9.41
C LEU A 179 12.17 -12.50 -9.58
N ASP A 180 12.18 -11.73 -10.67
CA ASP A 180 11.10 -10.77 -11.01
C ASP A 180 9.77 -11.45 -11.31
N ILE A 181 9.80 -12.66 -11.89
CA ILE A 181 8.57 -13.42 -12.15
C ILE A 181 8.05 -14.05 -10.87
N VAL A 182 8.95 -14.56 -10.03
CA VAL A 182 8.60 -15.07 -8.70
C VAL A 182 7.95 -13.96 -7.86
N SER A 183 8.46 -12.72 -7.92
CA SER A 183 7.88 -11.58 -7.23
C SER A 183 6.45 -11.30 -7.68
N ASN A 184 6.24 -11.21 -9.00
CA ASN A 184 4.93 -11.00 -9.60
C ASN A 184 3.96 -12.14 -9.27
N ALA A 185 4.44 -13.38 -9.26
CA ALA A 185 3.64 -14.53 -8.86
C ALA A 185 3.23 -14.45 -7.39
N ILE A 186 4.16 -14.13 -6.48
CA ILE A 186 3.86 -13.97 -5.04
C ILE A 186 2.79 -12.89 -4.84
N ILE A 187 2.94 -11.72 -5.48
CA ILE A 187 1.96 -10.62 -5.40
C ILE A 187 0.61 -11.07 -5.96
N PHE A 188 0.60 -11.69 -7.15
CA PHE A 188 -0.63 -12.18 -7.79
C PHE A 188 -1.38 -13.19 -6.91
N PHE A 189 -0.69 -14.18 -6.35
CA PHE A 189 -1.29 -15.15 -5.44
C PHE A 189 -1.79 -14.50 -4.16
N THR A 190 -1.03 -13.55 -3.60
CA THR A 190 -1.40 -12.80 -2.41
C THR A 190 -2.70 -12.02 -2.63
N VAL A 191 -2.81 -11.26 -3.72
CA VAL A 191 -4.04 -10.55 -4.11
C VAL A 191 -5.20 -11.52 -4.26
N ARG A 192 -4.97 -12.64 -4.94
CA ARG A 192 -6.02 -13.63 -5.18
C ARG A 192 -6.53 -14.23 -3.86
N ILE A 193 -5.64 -14.48 -2.90
CA ILE A 193 -5.99 -14.97 -1.56
C ILE A 193 -6.76 -13.91 -0.77
N ILE A 194 -6.34 -12.65 -0.83
CA ILE A 194 -7.01 -11.53 -0.16
C ILE A 194 -8.45 -11.41 -0.65
N ARG A 195 -8.67 -11.41 -1.97
CA ARG A 195 -10.00 -11.27 -2.59
C ARG A 195 -10.99 -12.38 -2.21
N GLN A 196 -10.52 -13.53 -1.71
CA GLN A 196 -11.40 -14.59 -1.20
C GLN A 196 -11.88 -14.27 0.22
N LYS A 197 -13.09 -13.70 0.33
CA LYS A 197 -13.80 -13.49 1.60
C LYS A 197 -14.24 -14.84 2.19
N ASN A 198 -13.70 -15.21 3.34
CA ASN A 198 -14.21 -16.31 4.15
C ASN A 198 -14.29 -15.83 5.60
N TYR A 199 -15.50 -15.47 6.03
CA TYR A 199 -15.76 -14.89 7.33
C TYR A 199 -15.52 -15.88 8.49
N TYR A 200 -15.80 -17.17 8.29
CA TYR A 200 -15.66 -18.18 9.34
C TYR A 200 -14.20 -18.45 9.70
N SER A 201 -13.30 -18.47 8.71
CA SER A 201 -11.87 -18.67 8.96
C SER A 201 -11.12 -17.37 9.25
N TYR A 202 -11.55 -16.26 8.63
CA TYR A 202 -10.89 -14.96 8.71
C TYR A 202 -11.92 -13.84 8.92
N PRO A 203 -12.44 -13.66 10.15
CA PRO A 203 -13.53 -12.70 10.43
C PRO A 203 -13.12 -11.24 10.25
N VAL A 204 -11.81 -10.95 10.33
CA VAL A 204 -11.23 -9.61 10.10
C VAL A 204 -10.73 -9.47 8.65
N GLY A 205 -10.91 -10.50 7.81
CA GLY A 205 -10.37 -10.54 6.47
C GLY A 205 -8.91 -11.00 6.41
N LYS A 206 -8.32 -10.89 5.22
CA LYS A 206 -6.98 -11.41 4.89
C LYS A 206 -6.00 -10.31 4.46
N SER A 207 -6.28 -9.04 4.77
CA SER A 207 -5.43 -7.88 4.44
C SER A 207 -3.98 -8.07 4.87
N ARG A 208 -3.74 -8.76 5.99
CA ARG A 208 -2.41 -9.10 6.50
C ARG A 208 -1.57 -10.04 5.61
N MET A 209 -2.19 -10.70 4.62
CA MET A 209 -1.46 -11.56 3.68
C MET A 209 -0.54 -10.75 2.75
N GLU A 210 -0.87 -9.47 2.50
CA GLU A 210 -0.08 -8.58 1.65
C GLU A 210 1.35 -8.35 2.15
N PRO A 211 1.58 -7.79 3.35
CA PRO A 211 2.92 -7.63 3.88
C PRO A 211 3.62 -8.98 4.10
N LEU A 212 2.88 -10.06 4.36
CA LEU A 212 3.45 -11.40 4.49
C LEU A 212 4.07 -11.88 3.17
N GLY A 213 3.40 -11.66 2.03
CA GLY A 213 3.94 -11.95 0.71
C GLY A 213 5.23 -11.17 0.44
N ILE A 214 5.26 -9.88 0.80
CA ILE A 214 6.44 -9.02 0.66
C ILE A 214 7.59 -9.52 1.54
N ILE A 215 7.32 -9.95 2.77
CA ILE A 215 8.32 -10.52 3.69
C ILE A 215 8.95 -11.77 3.08
N VAL A 216 8.15 -12.71 2.58
CA VAL A 216 8.66 -13.94 1.94
C VAL A 216 9.54 -13.60 0.76
N PHE A 217 9.11 -12.66 -0.08
CA PHE A 217 9.89 -12.22 -1.23
C PHE A 217 11.22 -11.57 -0.83
N ALA A 218 11.19 -10.65 0.15
CA ALA A 218 12.39 -9.97 0.64
C ALA A 218 13.43 -10.96 1.20
N VAL A 219 12.99 -12.04 1.87
CA VAL A 219 13.87 -13.12 2.36
C VAL A 219 14.53 -13.87 1.20
N VAL A 220 13.78 -14.20 0.14
CA VAL A 220 14.32 -14.89 -1.05
C VAL A 220 15.39 -14.02 -1.71
N ILE A 221 15.09 -12.75 -2.00
CA ILE A 221 16.04 -11.82 -2.63
C ILE A 221 17.29 -11.64 -1.77
N THR A 222 17.12 -11.34 -0.48
CA THR A 222 18.25 -11.13 0.44
C THR A 222 19.15 -12.37 0.50
N THR A 223 18.57 -13.58 0.51
CA THR A 223 19.34 -14.83 0.51
C THR A 223 20.10 -15.04 -0.81
N SER A 224 19.44 -14.82 -1.95
CA SER A 224 20.05 -14.92 -3.27
C SER A 224 21.24 -13.96 -3.42
N PHE A 225 21.08 -12.69 -3.05
CA PHE A 225 22.16 -11.70 -3.14
C PHE A 225 23.26 -11.91 -2.09
N SER A 226 22.94 -12.53 -0.94
CA SER A 226 23.95 -12.96 0.03
C SER A 226 24.85 -14.06 -0.56
N GLN A 227 24.28 -15.00 -1.33
CA GLN A 227 25.06 -16.02 -2.03
C GLN A 227 25.99 -15.37 -3.08
N VAL A 228 25.46 -14.43 -3.89
CA VAL A 228 26.27 -13.68 -4.87
C VAL A 228 27.40 -12.93 -4.18
N LEU A 229 27.12 -12.30 -3.03
CA LEU A 229 28.13 -11.60 -2.23
C LEU A 229 29.25 -12.54 -1.77
N ILE A 230 28.90 -13.68 -1.17
CA ILE A 230 29.87 -14.69 -0.69
C ILE A 230 30.73 -15.19 -1.86
N THR A 231 30.10 -15.62 -2.96
CA THR A 231 30.81 -16.11 -4.15
C THR A 231 31.72 -15.03 -4.75
N SER A 232 31.33 -13.76 -4.72
CA SER A 232 32.16 -12.66 -5.21
C SER A 232 33.36 -12.37 -4.31
N ILE A 233 33.19 -12.49 -2.98
CA ILE A 233 34.30 -12.38 -2.00
C ILE A 233 35.28 -13.56 -2.16
N GLU A 234 34.77 -14.79 -2.35
CA GLU A 234 35.58 -15.97 -2.61
C GLU A 234 36.40 -15.82 -3.90
N LYS A 235 35.78 -15.32 -4.97
CA LYS A 235 36.48 -15.02 -6.24
C LYS A 235 37.59 -13.98 -6.04
N LEU A 236 37.34 -12.94 -5.25
CA LEU A 236 38.32 -11.90 -4.98
C LEU A 236 39.51 -12.40 -4.14
N THR A 237 39.27 -13.30 -3.18
CA THR A 237 40.29 -13.78 -2.23
C THR A 237 41.11 -14.94 -2.77
N THR A 238 40.50 -15.86 -3.51
CA THR A 238 41.21 -17.02 -4.08
C THR A 238 42.08 -16.65 -5.28
N GLY A 239 41.88 -15.47 -5.87
CA GLY A 239 42.62 -15.01 -7.06
C GLY A 239 42.48 -15.98 -8.24
N THR A 240 41.46 -16.84 -8.22
CA THR A 240 41.14 -17.71 -9.34
C THR A 240 40.85 -16.80 -10.51
N ALA A 241 41.72 -16.86 -11.53
CA ALA A 241 41.50 -16.15 -12.78
C ALA A 241 40.07 -16.47 -13.20
N PRO A 242 39.24 -15.45 -13.53
CA PRO A 242 37.88 -15.71 -13.94
C PRO A 242 37.98 -16.78 -15.03
N GLU A 243 37.26 -17.89 -14.84
CA GLU A 243 36.77 -18.64 -15.99
C GLU A 243 36.18 -17.53 -16.85
N GLN A 244 36.89 -17.18 -17.94
CA GLN A 244 36.64 -15.93 -18.67
C GLN A 244 35.14 -15.90 -18.80
N ILE A 245 34.49 -14.92 -18.17
CA ILE A 245 33.05 -14.80 -18.33
C ILE A 245 32.95 -14.72 -19.83
N ASP A 246 32.41 -15.79 -20.42
CA ASP A 246 32.34 -15.91 -21.85
C ASP A 246 31.20 -14.96 -22.19
N LEU A 247 31.55 -13.68 -22.17
CA LEU A 247 30.87 -12.53 -22.72
C LEU A 247 30.95 -12.75 -24.22
N SER A 248 30.38 -13.89 -24.63
CA SER A 248 30.12 -14.22 -25.99
C SER A 248 29.38 -13.01 -26.54
N VAL A 249 29.74 -12.61 -27.75
CA VAL A 249 29.17 -11.40 -28.36
C VAL A 249 27.64 -11.47 -28.33
N SER A 250 27.06 -12.67 -28.36
CA SER A 250 25.65 -12.94 -28.12
C SER A 250 25.14 -12.46 -26.75
N ALA A 251 25.84 -12.76 -25.64
CA ALA A 251 25.47 -12.35 -24.29
C ALA A 251 25.40 -10.82 -24.13
N LEU A 252 26.41 -10.11 -24.65
CA LEU A 252 26.44 -8.65 -24.64
C LEU A 252 25.35 -8.03 -25.51
N ILE A 253 25.07 -8.61 -26.68
CA ILE A 253 23.96 -8.17 -27.53
C ILE A 253 22.63 -8.33 -26.80
N ILE A 254 22.40 -9.45 -26.10
CA ILE A 254 21.15 -9.73 -25.39
C ILE A 254 20.97 -8.80 -24.19
N LEU A 255 22.02 -8.58 -23.40
CA LEU A 255 22.02 -7.60 -22.31
C LEU A 255 21.75 -6.19 -22.84
N GLY A 256 22.37 -5.82 -23.97
CA GLY A 256 22.12 -4.55 -24.65
C GLY A 256 20.68 -4.41 -25.13
N ILE A 257 20.10 -5.44 -25.74
CA ILE A 257 18.68 -5.47 -26.14
C ILE A 257 17.78 -5.30 -24.92
N ASN A 258 18.09 -5.96 -23.79
CA ASN A 258 17.31 -5.83 -22.56
C ASN A 258 17.32 -4.38 -22.05
N VAL A 259 18.49 -3.74 -21.98
CA VAL A 259 18.63 -2.33 -21.61
C VAL A 259 17.85 -1.42 -22.55
N VAL A 260 17.91 -1.66 -23.87
CA VAL A 260 17.18 -0.85 -24.86
C VAL A 260 15.66 -0.99 -24.69
N VAL A 261 15.15 -2.21 -24.53
CA VAL A 261 13.72 -2.46 -24.34
C VAL A 261 13.23 -1.82 -23.05
N LYS A 262 13.96 -2.01 -21.94
CA LYS A 262 13.62 -1.42 -20.64
C LYS A 262 13.71 0.10 -20.65
N ALA A 263 14.73 0.68 -21.29
CA ALA A 263 14.85 2.13 -21.45
C ALA A 263 13.73 2.72 -22.33
N ALA A 264 13.30 2.02 -23.38
CA ALA A 264 12.16 2.44 -24.20
C ALA A 264 10.84 2.41 -23.40
N LEU A 265 10.64 1.36 -22.59
CA LEU A 265 9.49 1.28 -21.67
C LEU A 265 9.54 2.36 -20.60
N TRP A 266 10.72 2.65 -20.05
CA TRP A 266 10.93 3.74 -19.09
C TRP A 266 10.54 5.09 -19.69
N VAL A 267 11.07 5.46 -20.86
CA VAL A 267 10.77 6.73 -21.54
C VAL A 267 9.28 6.84 -21.87
N TRP A 268 8.66 5.75 -22.31
CA TRP A 268 7.23 5.73 -22.59
C TRP A 268 6.42 5.91 -21.28
N CYS A 269 6.68 5.12 -20.25
CA CYS A 269 5.97 5.23 -18.97
C CYS A 269 6.16 6.62 -18.34
N ALA A 270 7.36 7.18 -18.39
CA ALA A 270 7.65 8.54 -17.91
C ALA A 270 6.93 9.65 -18.70
N SER A 271 6.57 9.39 -19.97
CA SER A 271 5.79 10.33 -20.78
C SER A 271 4.30 10.37 -20.42
N ILE A 272 3.78 9.33 -19.76
CA ILE A 272 2.37 9.20 -19.39
C ILE A 272 2.16 9.91 -18.05
N LYS A 273 1.45 11.03 -18.07
CA LYS A 273 1.14 11.82 -16.85
C LYS A 273 -0.26 11.51 -16.31
N GLY A 274 -0.40 11.58 -14.99
CA GLY A 274 -1.70 11.47 -14.31
C GLY A 274 -2.09 10.06 -13.85
N SER A 275 -1.15 9.10 -13.83
CA SER A 275 -1.34 7.77 -13.25
C SER A 275 -0.14 7.39 -12.37
N SER A 276 -0.38 7.25 -11.07
CA SER A 276 0.64 6.82 -10.09
C SER A 276 1.17 5.42 -10.37
N SER A 277 0.33 4.52 -10.93
CA SER A 277 0.74 3.17 -11.30
C SER A 277 1.75 3.17 -12.46
N VAL A 278 1.60 4.08 -13.43
CA VAL A 278 2.53 4.17 -14.57
C VAL A 278 3.83 4.86 -14.16
N GLU A 279 3.76 5.82 -13.23
CA GLU A 279 4.95 6.44 -12.64
C GLU A 279 5.78 5.41 -11.85
N ALA A 280 5.14 4.54 -11.06
CA ALA A 280 5.81 3.45 -10.36
C ALA A 280 6.48 2.47 -11.34
N LEU A 281 5.81 2.09 -12.43
CA LEU A 281 6.40 1.27 -13.50
C LEU A 281 7.58 1.98 -14.19
N ALA A 282 7.52 3.30 -14.37
CA ALA A 282 8.64 4.05 -14.92
C ALA A 282 9.87 3.96 -14.01
N TYR A 283 9.68 4.14 -12.69
CA TYR A 283 10.75 3.97 -11.70
C TYR A 283 11.31 2.54 -11.67
N ASP A 284 10.45 1.53 -11.79
CA ASP A 284 10.85 0.13 -11.88
C ASP A 284 11.77 -0.12 -13.10
N HIS A 285 11.33 0.31 -14.29
CA HIS A 285 12.14 0.19 -15.51
C HIS A 285 13.44 1.01 -15.44
N GLU A 286 13.44 2.15 -14.76
CA GLU A 286 14.66 2.96 -14.52
C GLU A 286 15.67 2.19 -13.66
N ASN A 287 15.22 1.65 -12.53
CA ASN A 287 16.06 0.88 -11.64
C ASN A 287 16.65 -0.34 -12.35
N ASP A 288 15.84 -1.07 -13.11
CA ASP A 288 16.29 -2.23 -13.90
C ASP A 288 17.37 -1.86 -14.92
N VAL A 289 17.21 -0.71 -15.60
CA VAL A 289 18.22 -0.19 -16.54
C VAL A 289 19.51 0.13 -15.80
N VAL A 290 19.43 0.86 -14.69
CA VAL A 290 20.62 1.25 -13.89
C VAL A 290 21.36 0.02 -13.38
N PHE A 291 20.64 -0.95 -12.82
CA PHE A 291 21.22 -2.18 -12.29
C PHE A 291 21.80 -3.09 -13.38
N THR A 292 21.12 -3.23 -14.51
CA THR A 292 21.62 -4.03 -15.64
C THR A 292 22.88 -3.39 -16.26
N ILE A 293 22.90 -2.05 -16.38
CA ILE A 293 24.09 -1.33 -16.85
C ILE A 293 25.23 -1.50 -15.85
N ALA A 294 24.99 -1.27 -14.56
CA ALA A 294 26.02 -1.40 -13.53
C ALA A 294 26.62 -2.81 -13.51
N SER A 295 25.76 -3.85 -13.46
CA SER A 295 26.19 -5.25 -13.43
C SER A 295 26.90 -5.71 -14.71
N THR A 296 26.64 -5.09 -15.86
CA THR A 296 27.33 -5.40 -17.13
C THR A 296 28.64 -4.63 -17.31
N LEU A 297 28.66 -3.35 -16.88
CA LEU A 297 29.77 -2.44 -17.13
C LEU A 297 31.02 -2.83 -16.34
N PHE A 298 30.88 -3.21 -15.06
CA PHE A 298 32.00 -3.63 -14.22
C PHE A 298 32.80 -4.80 -14.84
N PRO A 299 32.17 -5.93 -15.22
CA PRO A 299 32.88 -7.01 -15.92
C PRO A 299 33.41 -6.63 -17.29
N LEU A 300 32.69 -5.82 -18.07
CA LEU A 300 33.14 -5.42 -19.41
C LEU A 300 34.43 -4.57 -19.36
N VAL A 301 34.46 -3.56 -18.48
CA VAL A 301 35.64 -2.71 -18.27
C VAL A 301 36.79 -3.52 -17.67
N GLY A 302 36.47 -4.42 -16.72
CA GLY A 302 37.44 -5.33 -16.11
C GLY A 302 38.14 -6.19 -17.16
N ASN A 303 37.38 -6.78 -18.09
CA ASN A 303 37.94 -7.60 -19.17
C ASN A 303 38.76 -6.77 -20.17
N TYR A 304 38.29 -5.58 -20.57
CA TYR A 304 39.01 -4.72 -21.52
C TYR A 304 40.33 -4.17 -20.96
N MET A 305 40.35 -3.77 -19.68
CA MET A 305 41.54 -3.23 -19.01
C MET A 305 42.45 -4.32 -18.40
N GLY A 306 42.04 -5.60 -18.45
CA GLY A 306 42.74 -6.71 -17.80
C GLY A 306 42.65 -6.69 -16.27
N TRP A 307 41.70 -5.93 -15.71
CA TRP A 307 41.45 -5.83 -14.28
C TRP A 307 40.41 -6.85 -13.83
N ASN A 308 40.84 -8.10 -13.69
CA ASN A 308 39.99 -9.23 -13.29
C ASN A 308 39.33 -9.07 -11.89
N TRP A 309 39.84 -8.16 -11.06
CA TRP A 309 39.29 -7.86 -9.74
C TRP A 309 38.06 -6.93 -9.79
N LEU A 310 37.84 -6.21 -10.90
CA LEU A 310 36.78 -5.21 -11.01
C LEU A 310 35.39 -5.85 -11.04
N ASP A 311 35.25 -7.03 -11.65
CA ASP A 311 33.99 -7.79 -11.70
C ASP A 311 33.53 -8.25 -10.31
N PRO A 312 34.36 -8.98 -9.51
CA PRO A 312 34.01 -9.33 -8.14
C PRO A 312 33.69 -8.12 -7.26
N VAL A 313 34.42 -7.00 -7.41
CA VAL A 313 34.16 -5.78 -6.64
C VAL A 313 32.82 -5.14 -7.03
N GLY A 314 32.51 -5.08 -8.33
CA GLY A 314 31.21 -4.59 -8.81
C GLY A 314 30.06 -5.42 -8.28
N ALA A 315 30.19 -6.75 -8.32
CA ALA A 315 29.20 -7.68 -7.77
C ALA A 315 29.03 -7.52 -6.24
N ILE A 316 30.12 -7.35 -5.48
CA ILE A 316 30.05 -7.09 -4.03
C ILE A 316 29.28 -5.80 -3.74
N LEU A 317 29.62 -4.69 -4.42
CA LEU A 317 28.97 -3.41 -4.20
C LEU A 317 27.46 -3.47 -4.51
N LEU A 318 27.12 -4.13 -5.63
CA LEU A 318 25.74 -4.33 -6.04
C LEU A 318 24.96 -5.18 -5.04
N SER A 319 25.51 -6.32 -4.61
CA SER A 319 24.86 -7.18 -3.63
C SER A 319 24.63 -6.48 -2.30
N VAL A 320 25.60 -5.70 -1.80
CA VAL A 320 25.44 -4.93 -0.55
C VAL A 320 24.33 -3.90 -0.67
N TYR A 321 24.24 -3.21 -1.81
CA TYR A 321 23.19 -2.23 -2.07
C TYR A 321 21.79 -2.88 -2.03
N ILE A 322 21.61 -3.97 -2.77
CA ILE A 322 20.32 -4.68 -2.87
C ILE A 322 19.92 -5.28 -1.52
N ILE A 323 20.87 -5.91 -0.80
CA ILE A 323 20.61 -6.43 0.54
C ILE A 323 20.16 -5.30 1.48
N TYR A 324 20.82 -4.14 1.45
CA TYR A 324 20.45 -3.01 2.31
C TYR A 324 19.02 -2.52 2.02
N GLU A 325 18.67 -2.36 0.74
CA GLU A 325 17.35 -1.92 0.31
C GLU A 325 16.24 -2.90 0.73
N TRP A 326 16.43 -4.20 0.43
CA TRP A 326 15.45 -5.23 0.75
C TRP A 326 15.34 -5.53 2.25
N MET A 327 16.43 -5.38 3.01
CA MET A 327 16.37 -5.45 4.48
C MET A 327 15.54 -4.32 5.06
N GLY A 328 15.59 -3.12 4.48
CA GLY A 328 14.71 -2.01 4.85
C GLY A 328 13.23 -2.36 4.64
N VAL A 329 12.90 -2.85 3.44
CA VAL A 329 11.54 -3.29 3.09
C VAL A 329 11.05 -4.41 4.01
N LEU A 330 11.90 -5.40 4.30
CA LEU A 330 11.60 -6.50 5.21
C LEU A 330 11.24 -6.00 6.61
N ILE A 331 12.08 -5.15 7.20
CA ILE A 331 11.87 -4.62 8.56
C ILE A 331 10.61 -3.77 8.62
N GLU A 332 10.33 -2.95 7.59
CA GLU A 332 9.12 -2.14 7.52
C GLU A 332 7.86 -3.02 7.48
N ASN A 333 7.84 -4.06 6.65
CA ASN A 333 6.69 -4.96 6.56
C ASN A 333 6.49 -5.80 7.82
N ILE A 334 7.58 -6.22 8.49
CA ILE A 334 7.51 -6.86 9.81
C ILE A 334 6.87 -5.90 10.81
N ARG A 335 7.33 -4.64 10.88
CA ARG A 335 6.75 -3.63 11.78
C ARG A 335 5.26 -3.42 11.52
N ARG A 336 4.86 -3.32 10.26
CA ARG A 336 3.45 -3.22 9.85
C ARG A 336 2.63 -4.42 10.31
N LEU A 337 3.17 -5.63 10.20
CA LEU A 337 2.51 -6.86 10.64
C LEU A 337 2.41 -6.98 12.17
N THR A 338 3.38 -6.42 12.91
CA THR A 338 3.42 -6.44 14.38
C THR A 338 2.57 -5.36 15.04
N GLY A 339 1.91 -4.48 14.28
CA GLY A 339 1.07 -3.41 14.85
C GLY A 339 1.86 -2.17 15.25
N GLN A 340 2.71 -1.65 14.35
CA GLN A 340 3.38 -0.37 14.57
C GLN A 340 2.35 0.75 14.77
N ALA A 341 2.60 1.65 15.73
CA ALA A 341 1.74 2.81 15.95
C ALA A 341 1.63 3.68 14.70
N ALA A 342 0.44 4.23 14.47
CA ALA A 342 0.17 5.17 13.40
C ALA A 342 1.02 6.44 13.56
N SER A 343 1.22 7.16 12.45
CA SER A 343 1.99 8.40 12.50
C SER A 343 1.25 9.46 13.33
N ALA A 344 2.00 10.42 13.90
CA ALA A 344 1.40 11.53 14.62
C ALA A 344 0.40 12.34 13.76
N ASP A 345 0.58 12.31 12.44
CA ASP A 345 -0.31 12.98 11.50
C ASP A 345 -1.63 12.22 11.28
N ASP A 346 -1.57 10.88 11.23
CA ASP A 346 -2.76 10.03 11.24
C ASP A 346 -3.55 10.25 12.53
N LEU A 347 -2.86 10.24 13.69
CA LEU A 347 -3.50 10.48 14.99
C LEU A 347 -4.19 11.84 15.03
N LYS A 348 -3.53 12.93 14.59
CA LYS A 348 -4.17 14.26 14.50
C LYS A 348 -5.40 14.25 13.60
N GLN A 349 -5.36 13.55 12.47
CA GLN A 349 -6.50 13.46 11.55
C GLN A 349 -7.69 12.73 12.20
N LEU A 350 -7.42 11.60 12.88
CA LEU A 350 -8.43 10.81 13.58
C LEU A 350 -9.02 11.59 14.77
N THR A 351 -8.17 12.24 15.57
CA THR A 351 -8.62 13.13 16.66
C THR A 351 -9.47 14.27 16.12
N TYR A 352 -9.09 14.86 14.97
CA TYR A 352 -9.87 15.93 14.36
C TYR A 352 -11.26 15.47 13.88
N MET A 353 -11.35 14.26 13.31
CA MET A 353 -12.63 13.64 12.97
C MET A 353 -13.50 13.47 14.23
N ALA A 354 -12.97 12.82 15.26
CA ALA A 354 -13.69 12.56 16.51
C ALA A 354 -14.16 13.86 17.20
N TYR A 355 -13.28 14.85 17.31
CA TYR A 355 -13.60 16.15 17.91
C TYR A 355 -14.75 16.87 17.21
N ARG A 356 -14.79 16.81 15.87
CA ARG A 356 -15.74 17.60 15.09
C ARG A 356 -17.08 16.90 14.89
N PHE A 357 -17.11 15.58 14.98
CA PHE A 357 -18.21 14.77 14.46
C PHE A 357 -19.58 15.08 15.07
N SER A 358 -19.67 15.30 16.38
CA SER A 358 -20.92 15.67 17.05
C SER A 358 -20.67 16.61 18.22
N LYS A 359 -21.58 17.58 18.41
CA LYS A 359 -21.61 18.46 19.60
C LYS A 359 -21.76 17.71 20.93
N LYS A 360 -22.26 16.47 20.92
CA LYS A 360 -22.42 15.66 22.13
C LYS A 360 -21.07 15.13 22.64
N ILE A 361 -20.05 15.08 21.79
CA ILE A 361 -18.70 14.67 22.18
C ILE A 361 -18.10 15.82 23.02
N THR A 362 -18.02 15.60 24.33
CA THR A 362 -17.53 16.61 25.28
C THR A 362 -16.01 16.67 25.26
N ALA A 363 -15.36 15.52 25.13
CA ALA A 363 -13.91 15.39 25.01
C ALA A 363 -13.55 14.10 24.26
N VAL A 364 -12.36 14.09 23.67
CA VAL A 364 -11.71 12.88 23.14
C VAL A 364 -10.64 12.51 24.15
N ASP A 365 -10.78 11.36 24.81
CA ASP A 365 -9.84 10.93 25.84
C ASP A 365 -8.57 10.37 25.20
N THR A 366 -8.74 9.28 24.45
CA THR A 366 -7.63 8.52 23.90
C THR A 366 -7.89 8.22 22.42
N VAL A 367 -6.86 8.40 21.59
CA VAL A 367 -6.85 7.94 20.19
C VAL A 367 -5.63 7.04 20.01
N ARG A 368 -5.89 5.76 19.77
CA ARG A 368 -4.88 4.77 19.43
C ARG A 368 -5.14 4.29 18.02
N ALA A 369 -4.09 4.25 17.22
CA ALA A 369 -4.17 3.65 15.90
C ALA A 369 -2.87 2.89 15.65
N TYR A 370 -2.99 1.71 15.08
CA TYR A 370 -1.86 0.86 14.76
C TYR A 370 -2.09 0.10 13.45
N THR A 371 -1.00 -0.27 12.80
CA THR A 371 -1.04 -0.89 11.49
C THR A 371 -1.62 -2.30 11.56
N MET A 372 -2.55 -2.58 10.67
CA MET A 372 -3.14 -3.88 10.40
C MET A 372 -2.95 -4.16 8.91
N GLY A 373 -1.83 -4.78 8.56
CA GLY A 373 -1.48 -4.88 7.13
C GLY A 373 -1.05 -3.54 6.56
N GLU A 374 -1.71 -3.06 5.51
CA GLU A 374 -1.46 -1.74 4.92
C GLU A 374 -2.28 -0.60 5.54
N ARG A 375 -3.34 -0.91 6.28
CA ARG A 375 -4.29 0.07 6.82
C ARG A 375 -4.19 0.16 8.34
N LEU A 376 -4.93 1.08 8.93
CA LEU A 376 -4.98 1.31 10.36
C LEU A 376 -6.20 0.62 10.98
N LEU A 377 -5.95 -0.08 12.09
CA LEU A 377 -6.98 -0.32 13.09
C LEU A 377 -7.00 0.88 14.04
N VAL A 378 -8.18 1.44 14.27
CA VAL A 378 -8.35 2.64 15.08
C VAL A 378 -9.20 2.30 16.31
N GLU A 379 -8.76 2.76 17.47
CA GLU A 379 -9.45 2.72 18.75
C GLU A 379 -9.57 4.18 19.25
N VAL A 380 -10.80 4.65 19.43
CA VAL A 380 -11.10 6.01 19.89
C VAL A 380 -11.99 5.95 21.10
N ASP A 381 -11.58 6.62 22.17
CA ASP A 381 -12.36 6.75 23.39
C ASP A 381 -12.92 8.17 23.45
N ILE A 382 -14.25 8.29 23.41
CA ILE A 382 -14.96 9.57 23.45
C ILE A 382 -15.78 9.71 24.73
N ILE A 383 -15.83 10.94 25.23
CA ILE A 383 -16.56 11.28 26.44
C ILE A 383 -17.87 11.96 26.08
N LEU A 384 -18.97 11.40 26.58
CA LEU A 384 -20.33 11.89 26.42
C LEU A 384 -20.88 12.39 27.77
N PRO A 385 -21.90 13.27 27.75
CA PRO A 385 -22.56 13.74 28.96
C PRO A 385 -23.10 12.57 29.80
N PRO A 386 -22.95 12.57 31.14
CA PRO A 386 -23.42 11.49 32.00
C PRO A 386 -24.94 11.26 31.96
N ASP A 387 -25.71 12.27 31.57
CA ASP A 387 -27.15 12.25 31.40
C ASP A 387 -27.59 11.84 29.98
N CYS A 388 -26.65 11.56 29.08
CA CYS A 388 -26.93 11.10 27.72
C CYS A 388 -27.59 9.70 27.76
N PRO A 389 -28.79 9.51 27.18
CA PRO A 389 -29.41 8.20 27.10
C PRO A 389 -28.52 7.21 26.34
N LEU A 390 -28.40 5.97 26.82
CA LEU A 390 -27.56 4.92 26.19
C LEU A 390 -27.84 4.76 24.68
N LYS A 391 -29.12 4.90 24.28
CA LYS A 391 -29.50 4.86 22.87
C LYS A 391 -28.81 5.96 22.06
N GLU A 392 -28.84 7.20 22.54
CA GLU A 392 -28.22 8.33 21.84
C GLU A 392 -26.69 8.23 21.87
N ALA A 393 -26.12 7.77 22.99
CA ALA A 393 -24.70 7.51 23.09
C ALA A 393 -24.24 6.46 22.06
N HIS A 394 -24.96 5.35 21.96
CA HIS A 394 -24.71 4.30 20.98
C HIS A 394 -24.83 4.82 19.55
N ASP A 395 -25.90 5.57 19.24
CA ASP A 395 -26.14 6.16 17.92
C ASP A 395 -24.98 7.10 17.50
N VAL A 396 -24.43 7.90 18.42
CA VAL A 396 -23.27 8.78 18.16
C VAL A 396 -21.99 7.95 17.96
N GLY A 397 -21.76 6.94 18.80
CA GLY A 397 -20.58 6.08 18.72
C GLY A 397 -20.51 5.27 17.42
N GLU A 398 -21.63 4.65 17.04
CA GLU A 398 -21.76 3.88 15.80
C GLU A 398 -21.58 4.79 14.57
N ALA A 399 -22.21 5.98 14.58
CA ALA A 399 -22.05 6.95 13.52
C ALA A 399 -20.61 7.47 13.37
N LEU A 400 -19.90 7.68 14.50
CA LEU A 400 -18.49 8.06 14.47
C LEU A 400 -17.61 6.92 13.94
N GLN A 401 -17.91 5.67 14.32
CA GLN A 401 -17.20 4.50 13.81
C GLN A 401 -17.28 4.44 12.29
N ASP A 402 -18.48 4.53 11.73
CA ASP A 402 -18.70 4.55 10.27
C ASP A 402 -17.95 5.71 9.61
N ALA A 403 -17.99 6.90 10.20
CA ALA A 403 -17.31 8.08 9.66
C ALA A 403 -15.78 7.93 9.65
N LEU A 404 -15.21 7.27 10.66
CA LEU A 404 -13.79 6.94 10.70
C LEU A 404 -13.43 5.88 9.64
N GLU A 405 -14.28 4.87 9.44
CA GLU A 405 -14.09 3.83 8.41
C GLU A 405 -14.24 4.35 6.97
N LEU A 406 -14.83 5.53 6.77
CA LEU A 406 -14.84 6.23 5.47
C LEU A 406 -13.48 6.86 5.12
N LEU A 407 -12.53 6.96 6.06
CA LEU A 407 -11.18 7.43 5.77
C LEU A 407 -10.37 6.34 5.04
N GLU A 408 -9.67 6.71 3.97
CA GLU A 408 -8.98 5.77 3.08
C GLU A 408 -7.91 4.90 3.77
N ASN A 409 -7.29 5.43 4.82
CA ASN A 409 -6.23 4.78 5.60
C ASN A 409 -6.76 3.91 6.75
N VAL A 410 -8.07 3.89 7.00
CA VAL A 410 -8.69 3.11 8.09
C VAL A 410 -9.29 1.83 7.51
N GLU A 411 -8.98 0.70 8.14
CA GLU A 411 -9.64 -0.58 7.82
C GLU A 411 -10.87 -0.80 8.70
N ARG A 412 -10.73 -0.47 9.98
CA ARG A 412 -11.79 -0.65 10.97
C ARG A 412 -11.56 0.27 12.15
N ALA A 413 -12.65 0.80 12.70
CA ALA A 413 -12.63 1.63 13.89
C ALA A 413 -13.39 0.95 15.03
N PHE A 414 -12.95 1.20 16.26
CA PHE A 414 -13.65 0.87 17.48
C PHE A 414 -13.80 2.16 18.28
N VAL A 415 -15.03 2.48 18.65
CA VAL A 415 -15.34 3.68 19.42
C VAL A 415 -15.81 3.24 20.81
N HIS A 416 -15.01 3.50 21.83
CA HIS A 416 -15.44 3.36 23.22
C HIS A 416 -16.16 4.62 23.68
N LEU A 417 -17.18 4.42 24.52
CA LEU A 417 -18.06 5.50 24.99
C LEU A 417 -17.94 5.61 26.51
N ASP A 418 -17.32 6.70 26.96
CA ASP A 418 -17.15 7.02 28.36
C ASP A 418 -18.02 8.19 28.80
N TYR A 419 -18.27 8.24 30.11
CA TYR A 419 -18.96 9.36 30.76
C TYR A 419 -18.03 10.19 31.65
N ASN A 420 -16.78 9.78 31.83
CA ASN A 420 -15.79 10.44 32.69
C ASN A 420 -14.40 10.37 32.04
N ALA A 421 -13.63 11.47 32.15
CA ALA A 421 -12.22 11.52 31.72
C ALA A 421 -11.25 10.93 32.75
N GLU A 422 -11.69 10.82 34.01
CA GLU A 422 -10.84 10.36 35.10
C GLU A 422 -11.03 8.85 35.32
N HIS A 423 -10.39 8.03 34.48
CA HIS A 423 -10.27 6.59 34.71
C HIS A 423 -8.81 6.12 34.60
N PRO A 424 -8.41 5.06 35.32
CA PRO A 424 -7.11 4.42 35.06
C PRO A 424 -7.07 3.91 33.62
N ILE A 425 -5.86 3.80 33.05
CA ILE A 425 -5.64 3.29 31.69
C ILE A 425 -6.40 1.98 31.51
N GLU A 426 -7.36 1.97 30.58
CA GLU A 426 -8.12 0.78 30.23
C GLU A 426 -7.20 -0.28 29.60
N HIS A 427 -7.53 -1.57 29.78
CA HIS A 427 -6.67 -2.73 29.50
C HIS A 427 -5.54 -2.99 30.52
N ARG A 428 -5.91 -3.04 31.81
CA ARG A 428 -5.05 -3.30 32.99
C ARG A 428 -4.20 -4.59 32.94
N ARG A 429 -4.45 -5.53 32.02
CA ARG A 429 -3.53 -6.64 31.75
C ARG A 429 -2.44 -6.17 30.78
N VAL A 430 -1.58 -5.30 31.28
CA VAL A 430 -0.24 -5.20 30.73
C VAL A 430 0.40 -6.55 31.02
N VAL A 431 0.75 -7.30 29.98
CA VAL A 431 1.65 -8.43 30.17
C VAL A 431 3.00 -7.78 30.41
N ASP A 432 3.41 -7.68 31.67
CA ASP A 432 4.62 -6.96 32.10
C ASP A 432 5.90 -7.43 31.37
N ASP A 433 5.86 -8.63 30.77
CA ASP A 433 6.96 -9.23 30.01
C ASP A 433 7.02 -8.85 28.52
N VAL A 434 6.07 -8.07 27.99
CA VAL A 434 6.08 -7.64 26.57
C VAL A 434 6.24 -6.13 26.48
N GLY A 435 7.49 -5.68 26.53
CA GLY A 435 7.98 -4.51 25.80
C GLY A 435 7.35 -3.14 26.05
N PHE A 436 6.49 -2.96 27.07
CA PHE A 436 6.10 -1.63 27.56
C PHE A 436 7.22 -1.07 28.44
N ASN A 437 8.41 -0.90 27.87
CA ASN A 437 9.48 -0.18 28.56
C ASN A 437 9.18 1.33 28.51
N THR A 438 9.11 1.89 29.71
CA THR A 438 9.13 3.32 30.05
C THR A 438 10.13 4.14 29.25
#